data_AF-A0A3D3L904-F1
#
_entry.id   AF-A0A3D3L904-F1
#
_cell.length_a   1.000
_cell.length_b   1.000
_cell.length_c   1.000
_cell.angle_alpha   90.00
_cell.angle_beta   90.00
_cell.angle_gamma   90.00
#
_symmetry.space_group_name_H-M   'P 1'
#
loop_
_entity.id
_entity.type
_entity.pdbx_description
1 polymer ?
#
loop_
_entity_poly.entity_id
_entity_poly.type
_entity_poly.pdbx_seq_one_letter_code
_entity_poly.pdbx_strand_id
1 'polypeptide(L)'
;MAKKKQDSSELNLDSLMDAVTNVVGVLMIVFVMMAINTAKMVQKILTDLPPVTEEQHQQMVQQIKELPPPPADPEKIEEQKKKAQQDLKKVVEELKTIDTSEMAAQMKFMDLDTFRKQLEEAKKTREKEKGEVDKLITEIERLKALLDETPVYQPPPPTYVRLPNPRPYPEKPNETRILVARQGVVHFNQDAFLKPILDGLDKARNQLFYRDAKIEPFADMLGKIYGTPAAAQQAWAEIAPFVGTFQMENVAKAHKALAAADMPATRQVLTALGDISIVVRSNMDAVAEAMVAAATGDLTKWTALDPSRDPTKPTIQAVAGEGRITFTWGSQAVDVKNNTRDIQSYFIKDLAGLDSIKGKSKDKVIYDAFAIRSMLERAATNPTFSGPFTLVPAIRPGATLVQMQLTPKAGAGETLDQMRNEGSSYQRMLRALKADPNGVALFQVMNNAFDTYLEARKIADETGVPASWEFLAGLDLTLNVTGYEVQRFALVPGAARGKGDPGIRIGAPKRTLD
;
A
#
# COMPACT_ATOMS: atom_id res chain seq x y z
N MET A 1 -30.85 40.00 -57.81
CA MET A 1 -30.92 38.74 -58.58
C MET A 1 -30.64 37.60 -57.61
N ALA A 2 -31.67 36.87 -57.16
CA ALA A 2 -32.09 35.56 -57.70
C ALA A 2 -30.97 34.49 -57.53
N LYS A 3 -30.97 33.62 -56.50
CA LYS A 3 -31.83 32.47 -56.14
C LYS A 3 -31.52 31.18 -56.93
N LYS A 4 -31.05 30.16 -56.18
CA LYS A 4 -31.15 28.68 -56.38
C LYS A 4 -30.36 28.07 -57.57
N LYS A 5 -29.86 26.81 -57.55
CA LYS A 5 -30.14 25.61 -56.72
C LYS A 5 -29.07 24.50 -56.93
N GLN A 6 -28.84 23.72 -55.86
CA GLN A 6 -28.65 22.24 -55.72
C GLN A 6 -27.95 21.38 -56.78
N ASP A 7 -27.01 20.53 -56.32
CA ASP A 7 -27.17 19.08 -55.98
C ASP A 7 -25.89 18.61 -55.23
N SER A 8 -25.78 17.50 -54.48
CA SER A 8 -26.67 16.70 -53.63
C SER A 8 -25.77 15.63 -52.95
N SER A 9 -26.01 15.35 -51.66
CA SER A 9 -25.82 14.05 -50.98
C SER A 9 -24.44 13.35 -50.98
N GLU A 10 -23.63 13.57 -49.93
CA GLU A 10 -22.59 12.58 -49.52
C GLU A 10 -22.10 12.70 -48.06
N LEU A 11 -22.93 13.21 -47.14
CA LEU A 11 -22.61 13.28 -45.71
C LEU A 11 -23.80 12.77 -44.90
N ASN A 12 -23.82 11.46 -44.57
CA ASN A 12 -24.56 10.91 -43.40
C ASN A 12 -24.51 9.38 -43.21
N LEU A 13 -23.78 8.60 -44.03
CA LEU A 13 -23.68 7.16 -43.82
C LEU A 13 -22.40 6.74 -43.08
N ASP A 14 -21.27 7.42 -43.34
CA ASP A 14 -19.97 7.02 -42.80
C ASP A 14 -19.83 7.36 -41.29
N SER A 15 -20.25 8.56 -40.88
CA SER A 15 -20.29 8.95 -39.46
C SER A 15 -21.31 8.13 -38.64
N LEU A 16 -22.32 7.56 -39.31
CA LEU A 16 -23.31 6.69 -38.68
C LEU A 16 -22.76 5.25 -38.55
N MET A 17 -21.96 4.80 -39.52
CA MET A 17 -21.24 3.51 -39.45
C MET A 17 -20.14 3.54 -38.38
N ASP A 18 -19.47 4.68 -38.20
CA ASP A 18 -18.44 4.87 -37.17
C ASP A 18 -19.05 4.92 -35.75
N ALA A 19 -20.22 5.56 -35.58
CA ALA A 19 -20.96 5.54 -34.33
C ALA A 19 -21.57 4.15 -34.00
N VAL A 20 -22.08 3.43 -35.00
CA VAL A 20 -22.62 2.07 -34.82
C VAL A 20 -21.50 1.07 -34.50
N THR A 21 -20.31 1.22 -35.08
CA THR A 21 -19.17 0.32 -34.78
C THR A 21 -18.62 0.54 -33.37
N ASN A 22 -18.60 1.78 -32.88
CA ASN A 22 -18.15 2.09 -31.52
C ASN A 22 -19.17 1.62 -30.45
N VAL A 23 -20.48 1.73 -30.74
CA VAL A 23 -21.55 1.24 -29.85
C VAL A 23 -21.63 -0.29 -29.85
N VAL A 24 -21.43 -0.94 -31.01
CA VAL A 24 -21.35 -2.41 -31.10
C VAL A 24 -20.09 -2.94 -30.43
N GLY A 25 -18.96 -2.22 -30.51
CA GLY A 25 -17.73 -2.54 -29.79
C GLY A 25 -17.90 -2.50 -28.27
N VAL A 26 -18.55 -1.47 -27.74
CA VAL A 26 -18.87 -1.38 -26.31
C VAL A 26 -19.86 -2.46 -25.88
N LEU A 27 -20.88 -2.77 -26.70
CA LEU A 27 -21.82 -3.85 -26.43
C LEU A 27 -21.13 -5.23 -26.42
N MET A 28 -20.22 -5.50 -27.36
CA MET A 28 -19.42 -6.72 -27.36
C MET A 28 -18.55 -6.84 -26.12
N ILE A 29 -17.90 -5.76 -25.69
CA ILE A 29 -17.09 -5.75 -24.47
C ILE A 29 -17.97 -5.99 -23.24
N VAL A 30 -19.15 -5.36 -23.14
CA VAL A 30 -20.10 -5.60 -22.04
C VAL A 30 -20.62 -7.04 -22.05
N PHE A 31 -20.93 -7.61 -23.22
CA PHE A 31 -21.40 -8.99 -23.34
C PHE A 31 -20.32 -10.00 -22.95
N VAL A 32 -19.06 -9.78 -23.36
CA VAL A 32 -17.90 -10.58 -22.94
C VAL A 32 -17.65 -10.42 -21.43
N MET A 33 -17.80 -9.23 -20.87
CA MET A 33 -17.62 -8.98 -19.43
C MET A 33 -18.74 -9.62 -18.59
N MET A 34 -19.98 -9.63 -19.10
CA MET A 34 -21.11 -10.32 -18.47
C MET A 34 -20.95 -11.84 -18.56
N ALA A 35 -20.47 -12.37 -19.68
CA ALA A 35 -20.14 -13.79 -19.85
C ALA A 35 -18.98 -14.24 -18.94
N ILE A 36 -17.96 -13.39 -18.75
CA ILE A 36 -16.87 -13.66 -17.80
C ILE A 36 -17.39 -13.63 -16.35
N ASN A 37 -18.32 -12.73 -16.01
CA ASN A 37 -18.92 -12.69 -14.67
C ASN A 37 -19.85 -13.87 -14.39
N THR A 38 -20.66 -14.32 -15.35
CA THR A 38 -21.47 -15.55 -15.19
C THR A 38 -20.61 -16.80 -15.15
N ALA A 39 -19.55 -16.89 -15.96
CA ALA A 39 -18.60 -18.00 -15.89
C ALA A 39 -17.87 -18.07 -14.53
N LYS A 40 -17.47 -16.92 -13.96
CA LYS A 40 -16.91 -16.85 -12.61
C LYS A 40 -17.93 -17.18 -11.52
N MET A 41 -19.20 -16.81 -11.69
CA MET A 41 -20.27 -17.13 -10.74
C MET A 41 -20.61 -18.64 -10.75
N VAL A 42 -20.62 -19.28 -11.92
CA VAL A 42 -20.79 -20.73 -12.06
C VAL A 42 -19.59 -21.49 -11.49
N GLN A 43 -18.35 -21.04 -11.74
CA GLN A 43 -17.16 -21.63 -11.10
C GLN A 43 -17.19 -21.48 -9.58
N LYS A 44 -17.68 -20.36 -9.05
CA LYS A 44 -17.81 -20.11 -7.61
C LYS A 44 -18.88 -21.01 -6.96
N ILE A 45 -20.01 -21.22 -7.62
CA ILE A 45 -21.05 -22.18 -7.18
C ILE A 45 -20.53 -23.62 -7.19
N LEU A 46 -19.68 -23.97 -8.17
CA LEU A 46 -19.07 -25.30 -8.27
C LEU A 46 -17.91 -25.52 -7.28
N THR A 47 -17.28 -24.45 -6.76
CA THR A 47 -16.18 -24.52 -5.78
C THR A 47 -16.62 -24.39 -4.32
N ASP A 48 -17.83 -23.88 -4.04
CA ASP A 48 -18.40 -23.76 -2.69
C ASP A 48 -19.25 -24.99 -2.25
N LEU A 49 -19.34 -26.04 -3.06
CA LEU A 49 -19.95 -27.31 -2.64
C LEU A 49 -18.86 -28.25 -2.08
N PRO A 50 -18.95 -28.71 -0.82
CA PRO A 50 -17.99 -29.66 -0.27
C PRO A 50 -18.06 -30.99 -1.05
N PRO A 51 -16.94 -31.70 -1.27
CA PRO A 51 -16.94 -32.96 -1.99
C PRO A 51 -17.68 -34.02 -1.16
N VAL A 52 -18.87 -34.40 -1.63
CA VAL A 52 -19.69 -35.45 -1.02
C VAL A 52 -19.02 -36.80 -1.28
N THR A 53 -18.58 -37.47 -0.22
CA THR A 53 -18.05 -38.83 -0.30
C THR A 53 -19.20 -39.80 -0.63
N GLU A 54 -18.95 -40.86 -1.41
CA GLU A 54 -19.99 -41.78 -1.92
C GLU A 54 -20.91 -42.36 -0.84
N GLU A 55 -20.42 -42.47 0.40
CA GLU A 55 -21.19 -42.95 1.56
C GLU A 55 -22.29 -41.97 2.02
N GLN A 56 -22.06 -40.65 1.93
CA GLN A 56 -23.06 -39.65 2.31
C GLN A 56 -24.20 -39.54 1.29
N HIS A 57 -23.90 -39.78 0.01
CA HIS A 57 -24.89 -39.81 -1.06
C HIS A 57 -25.88 -40.99 -0.88
N GLN A 58 -25.39 -42.16 -0.45
CA GLN A 58 -26.26 -43.32 -0.20
C GLN A 58 -27.18 -43.11 1.01
N GLN A 59 -26.69 -42.47 2.08
CA GLN A 59 -27.51 -42.15 3.26
C GLN A 59 -28.60 -41.13 2.94
N MET A 60 -28.31 -40.11 2.12
CA MET A 60 -29.30 -39.13 1.67
C MET A 60 -30.39 -39.75 0.77
N VAL A 61 -30.03 -40.67 -0.12
CA VAL A 61 -31.00 -41.34 -1.00
C VAL A 61 -31.94 -42.26 -0.21
N GLN A 62 -31.45 -42.90 0.85
CA GLN A 62 -32.29 -43.70 1.75
C GLN A 62 -33.24 -42.82 2.57
N GLN A 63 -32.75 -41.69 3.12
CA GLN A 63 -33.60 -40.74 3.84
C GLN A 63 -34.70 -40.11 2.96
N ILE A 64 -34.43 -39.87 1.67
CA ILE A 64 -35.42 -39.32 0.74
C ILE A 64 -36.50 -40.35 0.35
N LYS A 65 -36.17 -41.64 0.32
CA LYS A 65 -37.14 -42.72 0.02
C LYS A 65 -38.14 -42.98 1.16
N GLU A 66 -37.80 -42.62 2.40
CA GLU A 66 -38.65 -42.84 3.58
C GLU A 66 -39.55 -41.64 3.94
N LEU A 67 -39.42 -40.50 3.25
CA LEU A 67 -40.29 -39.35 3.48
C LEU A 67 -41.61 -39.51 2.67
N PRO A 68 -42.79 -39.45 3.31
CA PRO A 68 -44.06 -39.51 2.61
C PRO A 68 -44.24 -38.29 1.69
N PRO A 69 -44.91 -38.43 0.54
CA PRO A 69 -45.05 -37.36 -0.43
C PRO A 69 -45.72 -36.13 0.21
N PRO A 70 -45.17 -34.91 0.02
CA PRO A 70 -45.76 -33.69 0.56
C PRO A 70 -47.19 -33.46 0.03
N PRO A 71 -48.11 -32.96 0.86
CA PRO A 71 -49.51 -32.77 0.48
C PRO A 71 -49.64 -31.67 -0.58
N ALA A 72 -50.08 -32.05 -1.78
CA ALA A 72 -50.38 -31.13 -2.85
C ALA A 72 -51.89 -30.79 -2.82
N ASP A 73 -52.21 -29.49 -2.71
CA ASP A 73 -53.59 -28.98 -2.87
C ASP A 73 -54.13 -29.38 -4.26
N PRO A 74 -55.14 -30.28 -4.35
CA PRO A 74 -55.63 -30.83 -5.62
C PRO A 74 -56.28 -29.79 -6.53
N GLU A 75 -56.84 -28.72 -5.95
CA GLU A 75 -57.63 -27.72 -6.68
C GLU A 75 -56.79 -26.84 -7.61
N LYS A 76 -55.53 -26.52 -7.25
CA LYS A 76 -54.66 -25.68 -8.08
C LYS A 76 -54.07 -26.40 -9.29
N ILE A 77 -53.98 -27.72 -9.25
CA ILE A 77 -53.49 -28.54 -10.36
C ILE A 77 -54.60 -28.77 -11.40
N GLU A 78 -55.84 -28.95 -10.96
CA GLU A 78 -56.99 -29.05 -11.87
C GLU A 78 -57.27 -27.73 -12.59
N GLU A 79 -57.13 -26.60 -11.91
CA GLU A 79 -57.33 -25.28 -12.52
C GLU A 79 -56.29 -24.98 -13.61
N GLN A 80 -55.02 -25.35 -13.38
CA GLN A 80 -53.95 -25.21 -14.38
C GLN A 80 -54.11 -26.17 -15.56
N LYS A 81 -54.52 -27.43 -15.33
CA LYS A 81 -54.82 -28.39 -16.42
C LYS A 81 -56.00 -27.93 -17.28
N LYS A 82 -57.05 -27.36 -16.67
CA LYS A 82 -58.25 -26.88 -17.37
C LYS A 82 -57.95 -25.68 -18.26
N LYS A 83 -57.11 -24.75 -17.79
CA LYS A 83 -56.60 -23.61 -18.59
C LYS A 83 -55.78 -24.08 -19.79
N ALA A 84 -54.81 -24.97 -19.56
CA ALA A 84 -53.97 -25.50 -20.62
C ALA A 84 -54.76 -26.30 -21.68
N GLN A 85 -55.80 -27.05 -21.28
CA GLN A 85 -56.68 -27.75 -22.22
C GLN A 85 -57.60 -26.81 -23.01
N GLN A 86 -58.05 -25.70 -22.41
CA GLN A 86 -58.84 -24.69 -23.11
C GLN A 86 -58.00 -23.95 -24.16
N ASP A 87 -56.76 -23.59 -23.82
CA ASP A 87 -55.84 -22.94 -24.76
C ASP A 87 -55.45 -23.89 -25.90
N LEU A 88 -55.20 -25.18 -25.61
CA LEU A 88 -54.95 -26.18 -26.65
C LEU A 88 -56.16 -26.37 -27.59
N LYS A 89 -57.39 -26.36 -27.05
CA LYS A 89 -58.61 -26.45 -27.88
C LYS A 89 -58.78 -25.22 -28.79
N LYS A 90 -58.53 -24.01 -28.28
CA LYS A 90 -58.58 -22.78 -29.08
C LYS A 90 -57.58 -22.80 -30.22
N VAL A 91 -56.32 -23.16 -29.94
CA VAL A 91 -55.26 -23.26 -30.96
C VAL A 91 -55.60 -24.34 -32.00
N VAL A 92 -56.21 -25.47 -31.60
CA VAL A 92 -56.64 -26.51 -32.54
C VAL A 92 -57.85 -26.09 -33.38
N GLU A 93 -58.80 -25.31 -32.84
CA GLU A 93 -59.91 -24.76 -33.62
C GLU A 93 -59.42 -23.67 -34.59
N GLU A 94 -58.52 -22.79 -34.16
CA GLU A 94 -57.88 -21.79 -35.03
C GLU A 94 -57.11 -22.48 -36.17
N LEU A 95 -56.37 -23.56 -35.89
CA LEU A 95 -55.67 -24.36 -36.91
C LEU A 95 -56.61 -25.11 -37.86
N LYS A 96 -57.83 -25.47 -37.43
CA LYS A 96 -58.84 -26.13 -38.28
C LYS A 96 -59.59 -25.16 -39.20
N THR A 97 -59.58 -23.86 -38.87
CA THR A 97 -60.18 -22.80 -39.70
C THR A 97 -59.21 -22.19 -40.71
N ILE A 98 -57.94 -22.60 -40.71
CA ILE A 98 -56.99 -22.26 -41.77
C ILE A 98 -57.34 -23.09 -43.00
N ASP A 99 -58.02 -22.45 -43.95
CA ASP A 99 -58.42 -23.01 -45.23
C ASP A 99 -57.17 -23.37 -46.06
N THR A 100 -56.90 -24.67 -46.18
CA THR A 100 -55.75 -25.24 -46.88
C THR A 100 -55.95 -25.33 -48.40
N SER A 101 -57.03 -24.73 -48.92
CA SER A 101 -57.34 -24.72 -50.36
C SER A 101 -56.55 -23.67 -51.17
N GLU A 102 -56.05 -22.59 -50.56
CA GLU A 102 -55.17 -21.61 -51.24
C GLU A 102 -53.70 -22.07 -51.30
N MET A 103 -53.20 -22.79 -50.28
CA MET A 103 -51.85 -23.38 -50.29
C MET A 103 -51.73 -24.60 -51.22
N ALA A 104 -52.81 -25.38 -51.40
CA ALA A 104 -52.82 -26.51 -52.35
C ALA A 104 -52.82 -26.06 -53.83
N ALA A 105 -53.28 -24.83 -54.11
CA ALA A 105 -53.22 -24.23 -55.44
C ALA A 105 -51.84 -23.59 -55.73
N GLN A 106 -51.16 -23.05 -54.71
CA GLN A 106 -49.78 -22.56 -54.82
C GLN A 106 -48.72 -23.67 -54.86
N MET A 107 -49.03 -24.90 -54.41
CA MET A 107 -48.10 -26.05 -54.45
C MET A 107 -48.02 -26.79 -55.80
N LYS A 108 -48.72 -26.34 -56.86
CA LYS A 108 -48.72 -27.00 -58.18
C LYS A 108 -47.72 -26.44 -59.21
N PHE A 109 -46.90 -25.47 -58.84
CA PHE A 109 -45.67 -25.12 -59.59
C PHE A 109 -44.46 -25.25 -58.67
N MET A 110 -44.03 -26.49 -58.53
CA MET A 110 -42.75 -26.91 -57.97
C MET A 110 -41.58 -26.22 -58.67
N ASP A 111 -40.52 -25.97 -57.90
CA ASP A 111 -39.17 -26.15 -58.40
C ASP A 111 -38.45 -27.17 -57.50
N LEU A 112 -38.81 -28.47 -57.63
CA LEU A 112 -38.20 -29.60 -56.89
C LEU A 112 -36.67 -29.66 -57.10
N ASP A 113 -36.17 -29.08 -58.19
CA ASP A 113 -34.75 -29.02 -58.50
C ASP A 113 -34.00 -28.03 -57.59
N THR A 114 -34.66 -26.97 -57.11
CA THR A 114 -34.06 -26.03 -56.15
C THR A 114 -33.81 -26.66 -54.80
N PHE A 115 -34.77 -27.46 -54.29
CA PHE A 115 -34.59 -28.21 -53.04
C PHE A 115 -33.55 -29.32 -53.16
N ARG A 116 -33.48 -30.02 -54.31
CA ARG A 116 -32.41 -31.00 -54.55
C ARG A 116 -31.04 -30.33 -54.58
N LYS A 117 -30.91 -29.16 -55.22
CA LYS A 117 -29.67 -28.37 -55.18
C LYS A 117 -29.29 -27.94 -53.77
N GLN A 118 -30.24 -27.41 -52.99
CA GLN A 118 -29.97 -27.00 -51.61
C GLN A 118 -29.58 -28.19 -50.72
N LEU A 119 -30.19 -29.38 -50.93
CA LEU A 119 -29.84 -30.58 -50.18
C LEU A 119 -28.46 -31.12 -50.56
N GLU A 120 -28.07 -31.03 -51.82
CA GLU A 120 -26.72 -31.38 -52.28
C GLU A 120 -25.67 -30.36 -51.82
N GLU A 121 -25.99 -29.06 -51.81
CA GLU A 121 -25.13 -28.03 -51.21
C GLU A 121 -24.96 -28.24 -49.71
N ALA A 122 -26.04 -28.55 -48.98
CA ALA A 122 -26.02 -28.85 -47.56
C ALA A 122 -25.22 -30.12 -47.23
N LYS A 123 -25.27 -31.15 -48.08
CA LYS A 123 -24.39 -32.32 -47.95
C LYS A 123 -22.94 -31.95 -48.18
N LYS A 124 -22.66 -31.10 -49.17
CA LYS A 124 -21.30 -30.68 -49.53
C LYS A 124 -20.68 -29.80 -48.45
N THR A 125 -21.46 -28.92 -47.80
CA THR A 125 -21.01 -28.18 -46.61
C THR A 125 -20.80 -29.10 -45.43
N ARG A 126 -21.72 -30.05 -45.17
CA ARG A 126 -21.54 -31.04 -44.09
C ARG A 126 -20.28 -31.89 -44.26
N GLU A 127 -19.97 -32.34 -45.48
CA GLU A 127 -18.73 -33.08 -45.76
C GLU A 127 -17.48 -32.21 -45.60
N LYS A 128 -17.55 -30.91 -45.95
CA LYS A 128 -16.46 -29.96 -45.66
C LYS A 128 -16.25 -29.76 -44.17
N GLU A 129 -17.33 -29.50 -43.42
CA GLU A 129 -17.28 -29.32 -41.97
C GLU A 129 -16.78 -30.58 -41.28
N LYS A 130 -17.21 -31.77 -41.72
CA LYS A 130 -16.71 -33.04 -41.21
C LYS A 130 -15.22 -33.21 -41.47
N GLY A 131 -14.75 -32.84 -42.67
CA GLY A 131 -13.31 -32.83 -42.99
C GLY A 131 -12.50 -31.82 -42.16
N GLU A 132 -13.08 -30.69 -41.76
CA GLU A 132 -12.44 -29.74 -40.84
C GLU A 132 -12.42 -30.26 -39.40
N VAL A 133 -13.51 -30.90 -38.94
CA VAL A 133 -13.57 -31.56 -37.63
C VAL A 133 -12.54 -32.69 -37.54
N ASP A 134 -12.39 -33.52 -38.58
CA ASP A 134 -11.40 -34.60 -38.61
C ASP A 134 -9.96 -34.05 -38.56
N LYS A 135 -9.69 -32.89 -39.18
CA LYS A 135 -8.39 -32.20 -39.04
C LYS A 135 -8.16 -31.69 -37.62
N LEU A 136 -9.18 -31.12 -36.99
CA LEU A 136 -9.10 -30.65 -35.61
C LEU A 136 -8.90 -31.82 -34.63
N ILE A 137 -9.53 -32.97 -34.88
CA ILE A 137 -9.32 -34.19 -34.09
C ILE A 137 -7.88 -34.67 -34.23
N THR A 138 -7.35 -34.73 -35.46
CA THR A 138 -5.95 -35.10 -35.71
C THR A 138 -4.98 -34.14 -35.01
N GLU A 139 -5.26 -32.83 -35.01
CA GLU A 139 -4.42 -31.84 -34.33
C GLU A 139 -4.56 -31.95 -32.80
N ILE A 140 -5.73 -32.26 -32.27
CA ILE A 140 -5.92 -32.55 -30.83
C ILE A 140 -5.12 -33.79 -30.44
N GLU A 141 -5.13 -34.85 -31.24
CA GLU A 141 -4.33 -36.05 -30.98
C GLU A 141 -2.84 -35.77 -31.04
N ARG A 142 -2.39 -34.96 -32.01
CA ARG A 142 -1.00 -34.47 -32.08
C ARG A 142 -0.63 -33.62 -30.87
N LEU A 143 -1.48 -32.69 -30.45
CA LEU A 143 -1.25 -31.83 -29.29
C LEU A 143 -1.25 -32.64 -27.99
N LYS A 144 -2.07 -33.68 -27.87
CA LYS A 144 -2.02 -34.64 -26.76
C LYS A 144 -0.70 -35.42 -26.76
N ALA A 145 -0.25 -35.92 -27.91
CA ALA A 145 1.03 -36.60 -28.03
C ALA A 145 2.22 -35.68 -27.65
N LEU A 146 2.20 -34.42 -28.10
CA LEU A 146 3.20 -33.43 -27.72
C LEU A 146 3.16 -33.06 -26.23
N LEU A 147 1.96 -33.04 -25.62
CA LEU A 147 1.79 -32.79 -24.19
C LEU A 147 2.31 -33.97 -23.35
N ASP A 148 2.06 -35.20 -23.80
CA ASP A 148 2.59 -36.41 -23.18
C ASP A 148 4.12 -36.52 -23.33
N GLU A 149 4.68 -36.01 -24.44
CA GLU A 149 6.12 -35.89 -24.67
C GLU A 149 6.76 -34.70 -23.94
N THR A 150 5.98 -33.82 -23.29
CA THR A 150 6.54 -32.69 -22.55
C THR A 150 7.16 -33.20 -21.25
N PRO A 151 8.50 -33.17 -21.11
CA PRO A 151 9.15 -33.73 -19.93
C PRO A 151 8.71 -32.98 -18.68
N VAL A 152 8.22 -33.73 -17.69
CA VAL A 152 7.89 -33.20 -16.36
C VAL A 152 9.16 -32.56 -15.78
N TYR A 153 9.10 -31.26 -15.47
CA TYR A 153 10.17 -30.60 -14.72
C TYR A 153 10.31 -31.30 -13.36
N GLN A 154 11.29 -32.18 -13.25
CA GLN A 154 11.73 -32.66 -11.95
C GLN A 154 12.68 -31.59 -11.41
N PRO A 155 12.31 -30.86 -10.33
CA PRO A 155 13.28 -30.01 -9.67
C PRO A 155 14.49 -30.87 -9.31
N PRO A 156 15.72 -30.35 -9.46
CA PRO A 156 16.90 -31.08 -9.04
C PRO A 156 16.70 -31.60 -7.61
N PRO A 157 17.14 -32.83 -7.30
CA PRO A 157 16.94 -33.42 -5.98
C PRO A 157 17.43 -32.45 -4.90
N PRO A 158 16.67 -32.27 -3.80
CA PRO A 158 17.04 -31.33 -2.75
C PRO A 158 18.42 -31.68 -2.20
N THR A 159 19.37 -30.75 -2.33
CA THR A 159 20.68 -30.87 -1.68
C THR A 159 20.47 -30.72 -0.18
N TYR A 160 20.44 -31.84 0.54
CA TYR A 160 20.37 -31.84 2.00
C TYR A 160 21.72 -31.40 2.59
N VAL A 161 21.91 -30.10 2.78
CA VAL A 161 23.04 -29.58 3.55
C VAL A 161 22.68 -29.65 5.04
N ARG A 162 23.30 -30.59 5.76
CA ARG A 162 23.21 -30.63 7.23
C ARG A 162 24.08 -29.51 7.78
N LEU A 163 23.45 -28.42 8.18
CA LEU A 163 24.11 -27.34 8.91
C LEU A 163 24.47 -27.86 10.32
N PRO A 164 25.69 -27.59 10.82
CA PRO A 164 26.04 -27.84 12.21
C PRO A 164 25.09 -27.09 13.15
N ASN A 165 24.90 -27.62 14.38
CA ASN A 165 24.03 -26.98 15.37
C ASN A 165 24.37 -25.49 15.53
N PRO A 166 23.37 -24.60 15.49
CA PRO A 166 23.60 -23.17 15.56
C PRO A 166 24.28 -22.81 16.89
N ARG A 167 25.30 -21.96 16.81
CA ARG A 167 26.03 -21.49 18.00
C ARG A 167 25.15 -20.55 18.83
N PRO A 168 25.37 -20.45 20.16
CA PRO A 168 24.61 -19.54 21.01
C PRO A 168 24.64 -18.11 20.49
N TYR A 169 23.47 -17.49 20.41
CA TYR A 169 23.30 -16.13 19.93
C TYR A 169 23.47 -15.13 21.10
N PRO A 170 24.38 -14.13 21.03
CA PRO A 170 24.58 -13.18 22.12
C PRO A 170 23.33 -12.35 22.44
N GLU A 171 23.16 -11.93 23.70
CA GLU A 171 22.01 -11.08 24.10
C GLU A 171 22.05 -9.68 23.45
N LYS A 172 23.25 -9.18 23.14
CA LYS A 172 23.49 -7.88 22.47
C LYS A 172 24.39 -8.09 21.26
N PRO A 173 23.86 -8.65 20.15
CA PRO A 173 24.67 -8.97 18.98
C PRO A 173 25.21 -7.70 18.31
N ASN A 174 26.48 -7.76 17.90
CA ASN A 174 27.09 -6.83 16.95
C ASN A 174 26.99 -7.46 15.56
N GLU A 175 25.86 -7.22 14.89
CA GLU A 175 25.52 -7.86 13.62
C GLU A 175 26.29 -7.23 12.45
N THR A 176 27.01 -8.05 11.70
CA THR A 176 27.53 -7.68 10.37
C THR A 176 26.69 -8.36 9.30
N ARG A 177 26.12 -7.56 8.40
CA ARG A 177 25.29 -8.05 7.31
C ARG A 177 26.17 -8.59 6.20
N ILE A 178 25.80 -9.74 5.66
CA ILE A 178 26.45 -10.36 4.51
C ILE A 178 25.37 -10.52 3.45
N LEU A 179 25.40 -9.64 2.45
CA LEU A 179 24.53 -9.71 1.30
C LEU A 179 25.00 -10.85 0.40
N VAL A 180 24.12 -11.81 0.14
CA VAL A 180 24.40 -12.96 -0.70
C VAL A 180 23.59 -12.87 -1.98
N ALA A 181 24.30 -12.73 -3.10
CA ALA A 181 23.75 -12.73 -4.44
C ALA A 181 24.30 -13.92 -5.25
N ARG A 182 23.65 -14.24 -6.37
CA ARG A 182 24.08 -15.37 -7.23
C ARG A 182 25.57 -15.30 -7.60
N GLN A 183 26.10 -14.10 -7.80
CA GLN A 183 27.47 -13.86 -8.24
C GLN A 183 28.53 -13.88 -7.11
N GLY A 184 28.13 -13.86 -5.83
CA GLY A 184 29.09 -13.75 -4.72
C GLY A 184 28.50 -13.12 -3.45
N VAL A 185 29.39 -12.75 -2.52
CA VAL A 185 29.00 -12.08 -1.26
C VAL A 185 29.57 -10.68 -1.15
N VAL A 186 28.79 -9.79 -0.54
CA VAL A 186 29.22 -8.45 -0.12
C VAL A 186 28.95 -8.33 1.36
N HIS A 187 29.94 -7.95 2.16
CA HIS A 187 29.72 -7.68 3.57
C HIS A 187 29.49 -6.18 3.81
N PHE A 188 28.65 -5.89 4.80
CA PHE A 188 28.27 -4.54 5.19
C PHE A 188 28.11 -4.49 6.72
N ASN A 189 28.99 -3.76 7.39
CA ASN A 189 28.83 -3.43 8.81
C ASN A 189 28.22 -2.03 8.92
N GLN A 190 26.99 -1.96 9.44
CA GLN A 190 26.23 -0.72 9.47
C GLN A 190 26.87 0.34 10.37
N ASP A 191 27.36 -0.04 11.55
CA ASP A 191 27.90 0.90 12.53
C ASP A 191 29.24 1.47 12.08
N ALA A 192 30.13 0.62 11.57
CA ALA A 192 31.40 1.04 10.98
C ALA A 192 31.19 1.97 9.77
N PHE A 193 30.10 1.75 9.02
CA PHE A 193 29.74 2.57 7.87
C PHE A 193 29.12 3.92 8.29
N LEU A 194 28.15 3.92 9.21
CA LEU A 194 27.43 5.13 9.60
C LEU A 194 28.26 6.06 10.48
N LYS A 195 29.10 5.53 11.36
CA LYS A 195 29.83 6.33 12.35
C LYS A 195 30.63 7.50 11.74
N PRO A 196 31.48 7.30 10.71
CA PRO A 196 32.23 8.42 10.13
C PRO A 196 31.34 9.46 9.44
N ILE A 197 30.16 9.07 8.92
CA ILE A 197 29.17 10.01 8.39
C ILE A 197 28.63 10.89 9.50
N LEU A 198 28.17 10.24 10.58
CA LEU A 198 27.56 10.93 11.71
C LEU A 198 28.58 11.86 12.38
N ASP A 199 29.82 11.41 12.56
CA ASP A 199 30.91 12.25 13.07
C ASP A 199 31.18 13.45 12.14
N GLY A 200 31.11 13.25 10.82
CA GLY A 200 31.23 14.30 9.82
C GLY A 200 30.09 15.32 9.90
N LEU A 201 28.85 14.85 9.97
CA LEU A 201 27.66 15.69 10.15
C LEU A 201 27.71 16.46 11.47
N ASP A 202 28.18 15.85 12.55
CA ASP A 202 28.30 16.49 13.85
C ASP A 202 29.33 17.62 13.85
N LYS A 203 30.47 17.43 13.18
CA LYS A 203 31.46 18.50 12.97
C LYS A 203 30.88 19.67 12.16
N ALA A 204 29.96 19.39 11.24
CA ALA A 204 29.31 20.40 10.41
C ALA A 204 27.92 20.80 10.91
N ARG A 205 27.53 20.44 12.15
CA ARG A 205 26.16 20.57 12.67
C ARG A 205 25.58 21.97 12.49
N ASN A 206 26.39 23.00 12.72
CA ASN A 206 25.97 24.40 12.59
C ASN A 206 25.60 24.82 11.16
N GLN A 207 26.08 24.08 10.16
CA GLN A 207 25.76 24.32 8.74
C GLN A 207 24.47 23.62 8.30
N LEU A 208 23.95 22.71 9.13
CA LEU A 208 22.75 21.92 8.84
C LEU A 208 21.46 22.62 9.29
N PHE A 209 21.56 23.75 9.99
CA PHE A 209 20.40 24.56 10.36
C PHE A 209 19.81 25.29 9.15
N TYR A 210 18.51 25.55 9.20
CA TYR A 210 17.85 26.43 8.23
C TYR A 210 18.49 27.83 8.27
N ARG A 211 19.10 28.24 7.15
CA ARG A 211 19.61 29.61 6.96
C ARG A 211 18.55 30.54 6.41
N ASP A 212 17.78 30.02 5.45
CA ASP A 212 16.67 30.70 4.81
C ASP A 212 15.53 29.70 4.60
N ALA A 213 14.34 30.09 5.03
CA ALA A 213 13.17 29.23 4.98
C ALA A 213 12.46 29.47 3.64
N LYS A 214 12.62 28.51 2.74
CA LYS A 214 11.96 28.47 1.43
C LYS A 214 10.62 27.75 1.52
N ILE A 215 9.57 28.32 0.92
CA ILE A 215 8.22 27.74 0.96
C ILE A 215 8.06 26.57 -0.03
N GLU A 216 8.86 26.55 -1.09
CA GLU A 216 8.74 25.65 -2.23
C GLU A 216 8.71 24.17 -1.82
N PRO A 217 9.57 23.66 -0.90
CA PRO A 217 9.48 22.29 -0.43
C PRO A 217 8.19 21.96 0.32
N PHE A 218 7.53 22.96 0.89
CA PHE A 218 6.32 22.82 1.70
C PHE A 218 5.03 23.15 0.94
N ALA A 219 5.14 23.71 -0.27
CA ALA A 219 4.02 24.34 -0.97
C ALA A 219 2.82 23.41 -1.18
N ASP A 220 3.05 22.14 -1.55
CA ASP A 220 1.98 21.14 -1.70
C ASP A 220 1.28 20.84 -0.36
N MET A 221 2.06 20.58 0.69
CA MET A 221 1.53 20.30 2.02
C MET A 221 0.75 21.50 2.58
N LEU A 222 1.33 22.70 2.51
CA LEU A 222 0.69 23.92 3.00
C LEU A 222 -0.55 24.26 2.15
N GLY A 223 -0.48 24.07 0.83
CA GLY A 223 -1.63 24.22 -0.06
C GLY A 223 -2.80 23.32 0.34
N LYS A 224 -2.53 22.06 0.72
CA LYS A 224 -3.55 21.14 1.26
C LYS A 224 -4.11 21.60 2.61
N ILE A 225 -3.28 22.17 3.48
CA ILE A 225 -3.73 22.67 4.79
C ILE A 225 -4.60 23.92 4.62
N TYR A 226 -4.15 24.91 3.87
CA TYR A 226 -4.84 26.20 3.70
C TYR A 226 -5.90 26.20 2.59
N GLY A 227 -5.99 25.12 1.81
CA GLY A 227 -6.96 24.94 0.72
C GLY A 227 -6.54 25.60 -0.60
N THR A 228 -5.70 26.65 -0.56
CA THR A 228 -5.15 27.28 -1.77
C THR A 228 -3.65 27.64 -1.61
N PRO A 229 -2.87 27.63 -2.69
CA PRO A 229 -1.47 28.08 -2.66
C PRO A 229 -1.31 29.54 -2.24
N ALA A 230 -2.27 30.41 -2.61
CA ALA A 230 -2.23 31.83 -2.25
C ALA A 230 -2.39 32.05 -0.74
N ALA A 231 -3.32 31.34 -0.09
CA ALA A 231 -3.49 31.39 1.36
C ALA A 231 -2.25 30.83 2.10
N ALA A 232 -1.64 29.78 1.57
CA ALA A 232 -0.37 29.26 2.09
C ALA A 232 0.76 30.29 2.01
N GLN A 233 0.89 31.00 0.89
CA GLN A 233 1.89 32.05 0.71
C GLN A 233 1.69 33.22 1.68
N GLN A 234 0.44 33.63 1.92
CA GLN A 234 0.12 34.68 2.89
C GLN A 234 0.48 34.28 4.32
N ALA A 235 0.18 33.03 4.71
CA ALA A 235 0.51 32.53 6.03
C ALA A 235 2.01 32.31 6.25
N TRP A 236 2.79 32.13 5.17
CA TRP A 236 4.23 31.82 5.24
C TRP A 236 5.02 32.81 6.09
N ALA A 237 4.73 34.10 5.99
CA ALA A 237 5.46 35.14 6.73
C ALA A 237 5.41 34.93 8.26
N GLU A 238 4.27 34.45 8.80
CA GLU A 238 4.09 34.21 10.23
C GLU A 238 4.66 32.86 10.67
N ILE A 239 4.59 31.83 9.82
CA ILE A 239 4.95 30.45 10.19
C ILE A 239 6.40 30.09 9.85
N ALA A 240 7.03 30.72 8.85
CA ALA A 240 8.40 30.43 8.42
C ALA A 240 9.46 30.45 9.54
N PRO A 241 9.39 31.37 10.54
CA PRO A 241 10.36 31.39 11.64
C PRO A 241 10.40 30.11 12.49
N PHE A 242 9.39 29.24 12.39
CA PHE A 242 9.29 28.01 13.18
C PHE A 242 9.85 26.77 12.47
N VAL A 243 10.31 26.89 11.22
CA VAL A 243 10.81 25.75 10.42
C VAL A 243 11.99 25.03 11.09
N GLY A 244 12.77 25.73 11.90
CA GLY A 244 13.91 25.15 12.62
C GLY A 244 13.55 24.52 13.97
N THR A 245 12.29 24.57 14.40
CA THR A 245 11.89 24.19 15.77
C THR A 245 10.69 23.24 15.79
N PHE A 246 9.71 23.45 14.90
CA PHE A 246 8.48 22.65 14.87
C PHE A 246 8.16 22.14 13.47
N GLN A 247 7.50 20.98 13.40
CA GLN A 247 7.04 20.43 12.13
C GLN A 247 6.03 21.40 11.51
N MET A 248 6.28 21.84 10.27
CA MET A 248 5.50 22.90 9.63
C MET A 248 4.03 22.53 9.45
N GLU A 249 3.72 21.24 9.32
CA GLU A 249 2.35 20.73 9.33
C GLU A 249 1.57 21.21 10.57
N ASN A 250 2.16 21.06 11.76
CA ASN A 250 1.50 21.37 13.03
C ASN A 250 1.40 22.89 13.23
N VAL A 251 2.45 23.64 12.86
CA VAL A 251 2.44 25.11 12.93
C VAL A 251 1.37 25.69 12.02
N ALA A 252 1.26 25.18 10.78
CA ALA A 252 0.28 25.64 9.81
C ALA A 252 -1.16 25.31 10.25
N LYS A 253 -1.40 24.10 10.79
CA LYS A 253 -2.70 23.73 11.37
C LYS A 253 -3.07 24.61 12.56
N ALA A 254 -2.12 24.87 13.47
CA ALA A 254 -2.33 25.78 14.60
C ALA A 254 -2.69 27.19 14.12
N HIS A 255 -1.90 27.76 13.21
CA HIS A 255 -2.16 29.07 12.62
C HIS A 255 -3.55 29.13 11.95
N LYS A 256 -3.91 28.11 11.17
CA LYS A 256 -5.23 28.02 10.52
C LYS A 256 -6.37 27.96 11.53
N ALA A 257 -6.24 27.17 12.60
CA ALA A 257 -7.25 27.06 13.64
C ALA A 257 -7.50 28.39 14.36
N LEU A 258 -6.44 29.13 14.68
CA LEU A 258 -6.54 30.46 15.28
C LEU A 258 -7.20 31.47 14.35
N ALA A 259 -6.77 31.52 13.09
CA ALA A 259 -7.34 32.43 12.10
C ALA A 259 -8.83 32.16 11.86
N ALA A 260 -9.27 30.90 11.88
CA ALA A 260 -10.67 30.53 11.75
C ALA A 260 -11.53 30.93 12.97
N ALA A 261 -10.92 31.19 14.12
CA ALA A 261 -11.57 31.61 15.35
C ALA A 261 -11.43 33.12 15.62
N ASP A 262 -11.04 33.91 14.61
CA ASP A 262 -10.73 35.33 14.71
C ASP A 262 -9.70 35.68 15.81
N MET A 263 -8.82 34.72 16.13
CA MET A 263 -7.72 34.92 17.05
C MET A 263 -6.44 35.28 16.28
N PRO A 264 -5.75 36.40 16.62
CA PRO A 264 -4.50 36.75 15.98
C PRO A 264 -3.44 35.65 16.13
N ALA A 265 -3.03 35.04 15.02
CA ALA A 265 -2.03 33.98 14.96
C ALA A 265 -0.60 34.54 14.82
N THR A 266 -0.26 35.55 15.62
CA THR A 266 1.04 36.23 15.51
C THR A 266 2.18 35.30 15.93
N ARG A 267 3.40 35.61 15.47
CA ARG A 267 4.62 34.94 15.95
C ARG A 267 4.70 34.77 17.47
N GLN A 268 4.27 35.75 18.27
CA GLN A 268 4.30 35.65 19.73
C GLN A 268 3.33 34.56 20.23
N VAL A 269 2.13 34.50 19.66
CA VAL A 269 1.11 33.49 19.99
C VAL A 269 1.63 32.11 19.62
N LEU A 270 2.14 31.95 18.40
CA LEU A 270 2.67 30.68 17.92
C LEU A 270 3.87 30.20 18.75
N THR A 271 4.73 31.12 19.21
CA THR A 271 5.84 30.78 20.13
C THR A 271 5.33 30.26 21.46
N ALA A 272 4.34 30.94 22.06
CA ALA A 272 3.72 30.52 23.32
C ALA A 272 3.07 29.13 23.21
N LEU A 273 2.31 28.89 22.13
CA LEU A 273 1.71 27.58 21.87
C LEU A 273 2.77 26.49 21.66
N GLY A 274 3.86 26.82 20.99
CA GLY A 274 5.02 25.95 20.83
C GLY A 274 5.61 25.55 22.18
N ASP A 275 5.90 26.51 23.06
CA ASP A 275 6.43 26.27 24.41
C ASP A 275 5.49 25.37 25.22
N ILE A 276 4.18 25.66 25.22
CA ILE A 276 3.17 24.84 25.91
C ILE A 276 3.17 23.42 25.37
N SER A 277 3.21 23.25 24.03
CA SER A 277 3.15 21.93 23.36
C SER A 277 4.23 20.97 23.84
N ILE A 278 5.43 21.48 24.15
CA ILE A 278 6.54 20.68 24.68
C ILE A 278 6.20 20.14 26.07
N VAL A 279 5.66 20.98 26.95
CA VAL A 279 5.39 20.62 28.34
C VAL A 279 4.19 19.69 28.47
N VAL A 280 3.15 19.91 27.67
CA VAL A 280 1.98 19.01 27.60
C VAL A 280 2.24 17.75 26.76
N ARG A 281 3.42 17.62 26.13
CA ARG A 281 3.84 16.49 25.30
C ARG A 281 2.86 16.20 24.14
N SER A 282 2.37 17.26 23.51
CA SER A 282 1.43 17.18 22.39
C SER A 282 1.91 18.02 21.21
N ASN A 283 1.18 17.97 20.10
CA ASN A 283 1.47 18.81 18.95
C ASN A 283 0.89 20.21 19.14
N MET A 284 1.53 21.20 18.51
CA MET A 284 1.15 22.61 18.59
C MET A 284 -0.28 22.90 18.08
N ASP A 285 -0.75 22.16 17.08
CA ASP A 285 -2.12 22.23 16.57
C ASP A 285 -3.15 21.77 17.61
N ALA A 286 -2.86 20.72 18.37
CA ALA A 286 -3.75 20.27 19.45
C ALA A 286 -3.89 21.34 20.56
N VAL A 287 -2.80 22.04 20.91
CA VAL A 287 -2.84 23.14 21.88
C VAL A 287 -3.64 24.33 21.33
N ALA A 288 -3.46 24.67 20.05
CA ALA A 288 -4.21 25.75 19.41
C ALA A 288 -5.71 25.43 19.38
N GLU A 289 -6.07 24.20 19.01
CA GLU A 289 -7.47 23.72 19.03
C GLU A 289 -8.06 23.73 20.44
N ALA A 290 -7.28 23.37 21.46
CA ALA A 290 -7.72 23.42 22.85
C ALA A 290 -7.98 24.86 23.32
N MET A 291 -7.13 25.82 22.94
CA MET A 291 -7.35 27.23 23.23
C MET A 291 -8.59 27.79 22.52
N VAL A 292 -8.78 27.43 21.24
CA VAL A 292 -9.97 27.83 20.46
C VAL A 292 -11.25 27.23 21.06
N ALA A 293 -11.23 25.95 21.43
CA ALA A 293 -12.36 25.28 22.08
C ALA A 293 -12.67 25.90 23.45
N ALA A 294 -11.63 26.23 24.23
CA ALA A 294 -11.82 26.91 25.51
C ALA A 294 -12.51 28.27 25.32
N ALA A 295 -12.21 29.00 24.24
CA ALA A 295 -12.86 30.26 23.90
C ALA A 295 -14.34 30.14 23.54
N THR A 296 -14.80 28.95 23.15
CA THR A 296 -16.22 28.64 22.94
C THR A 296 -16.86 27.95 24.15
N GLY A 297 -16.14 27.84 25.26
CA GLY A 297 -16.59 27.22 26.51
C GLY A 297 -16.35 25.71 26.61
N ASP A 298 -15.77 25.07 25.59
CA ASP A 298 -15.40 23.66 25.62
C ASP A 298 -14.00 23.47 26.22
N LEU A 299 -13.96 23.04 27.48
CA LEU A 299 -12.72 22.81 28.23
C LEU A 299 -12.15 21.39 28.06
N THR A 300 -12.88 20.49 27.39
CA THR A 300 -12.53 19.06 27.32
C THR A 300 -11.23 18.83 26.56
N LYS A 301 -11.01 19.59 25.48
CA LYS A 301 -9.78 19.53 24.70
C LYS A 301 -8.56 19.96 25.51
N TRP A 302 -8.71 20.93 26.40
CA TRP A 302 -7.61 21.42 27.22
C TRP A 302 -7.25 20.45 28.34
N THR A 303 -8.25 19.94 29.07
CA THR A 303 -8.01 18.96 30.14
C THR A 303 -7.51 17.62 29.62
N ALA A 304 -7.86 17.23 28.39
CA ALA A 304 -7.33 16.04 27.73
C ALA A 304 -5.82 16.12 27.43
N LEU A 305 -5.21 17.31 27.45
CA LEU A 305 -3.77 17.52 27.26
C LEU A 305 -2.97 17.44 28.55
N ASP A 306 -3.55 16.96 29.66
CA ASP A 306 -2.85 16.87 30.93
C ASP A 306 -1.58 15.98 30.83
N PRO A 307 -0.38 16.51 31.13
CA PRO A 307 0.85 15.74 31.06
C PRO A 307 1.04 14.76 32.23
N SER A 308 0.18 14.80 33.25
CA SER A 308 0.28 13.93 34.42
C SER A 308 0.02 12.47 34.03
N ARG A 309 0.82 11.56 34.61
CA ARG A 309 0.57 10.12 34.52
C ARG A 309 -0.32 9.61 35.65
N ASP A 310 -0.56 10.44 36.67
CA ASP A 310 -1.39 10.12 37.83
C ASP A 310 -2.72 10.89 37.71
N PRO A 311 -3.84 10.21 37.42
CA PRO A 311 -5.14 10.87 37.25
C PRO A 311 -5.65 11.53 38.54
N THR A 312 -5.08 11.20 39.70
CA THR A 312 -5.46 11.81 40.99
C THR A 312 -4.70 13.13 41.24
N LYS A 313 -3.66 13.42 40.45
CA LYS A 313 -2.84 14.63 40.54
C LYS A 313 -2.69 15.26 39.16
N PRO A 314 -3.79 15.77 38.57
CA PRO A 314 -3.72 16.42 37.27
C PRO A 314 -2.94 17.72 37.38
N THR A 315 -2.10 17.99 36.38
CA THR A 315 -1.41 19.27 36.26
C THR A 315 -2.34 20.31 35.65
N ILE A 316 -3.16 19.90 34.69
CA ILE A 316 -4.15 20.76 34.04
C ILE A 316 -5.52 20.54 34.66
N GLN A 317 -6.14 21.61 35.15
CA GLN A 317 -7.58 21.62 35.45
C GLN A 317 -8.20 22.89 34.86
N ALA A 318 -9.48 22.80 34.50
CA ALA A 318 -10.24 23.97 34.06
C ALA A 318 -11.70 23.80 34.49
N VAL A 319 -12.24 24.80 35.17
CA VAL A 319 -13.61 24.79 35.69
C VAL A 319 -14.33 26.03 35.19
N ALA A 320 -15.47 25.82 34.53
CA ALA A 320 -16.36 26.91 34.13
C ALA A 320 -17.26 27.30 35.32
N GLY A 321 -17.26 28.59 35.66
CA GLY A 321 -18.18 29.23 36.59
C GLY A 321 -19.10 30.24 35.87
N GLU A 322 -19.88 31.00 36.63
CA GLU A 322 -20.78 32.02 36.08
C GLU A 322 -20.00 33.15 35.37
N GLY A 323 -19.90 33.06 34.04
CA GLY A 323 -19.23 34.05 33.19
C GLY A 323 -17.69 34.07 33.29
N ARG A 324 -17.10 33.14 34.05
CA ARG A 324 -15.64 33.02 34.23
C ARG A 324 -15.17 31.57 34.09
N ILE A 325 -13.91 31.39 33.75
CA ILE A 325 -13.24 30.09 33.75
C ILE A 325 -12.02 30.21 34.65
N THR A 326 -11.89 29.27 35.57
CA THR A 326 -10.70 29.10 36.40
C THR A 326 -9.81 28.07 35.73
N PHE A 327 -8.64 28.48 35.24
CA PHE A 327 -7.62 27.58 34.73
C PHE A 327 -6.58 27.30 35.80
N THR A 328 -6.19 26.03 35.95
CA THR A 328 -5.18 25.59 36.91
C THR A 328 -4.04 24.89 36.20
N TRP A 329 -2.82 25.28 36.56
CA TRP A 329 -1.57 24.63 36.17
C TRP A 329 -0.76 24.27 37.42
N GLY A 330 -0.80 23.00 37.82
CA GLY A 330 -0.21 22.51 39.06
C GLY A 330 -0.85 23.19 40.27
N SER A 331 -0.08 23.99 41.00
CA SER A 331 -0.56 24.76 42.17
C SER A 331 -1.07 26.16 41.83
N GLN A 332 -0.90 26.62 40.58
CA GLN A 332 -1.28 27.97 40.18
C GLN A 332 -2.67 27.95 39.55
N ALA A 333 -3.56 28.83 40.02
CA ALA A 333 -4.89 29.02 39.47
C ALA A 333 -5.06 30.47 39.00
N VAL A 334 -5.71 30.66 37.85
CA VAL A 334 -5.98 31.97 37.26
C VAL A 334 -7.43 32.02 36.80
N ASP A 335 -8.16 33.03 37.27
CA ASP A 335 -9.55 33.27 36.89
C ASP A 335 -9.63 34.25 35.73
N VAL A 336 -10.18 33.81 34.60
CA VAL A 336 -10.40 34.66 33.43
C VAL A 336 -11.88 34.77 33.08
N LYS A 337 -12.25 35.86 32.40
CA LYS A 337 -13.61 35.98 31.86
C LYS A 337 -13.78 35.03 30.69
N ASN A 338 -14.97 34.47 30.53
CA ASN A 338 -15.28 33.56 29.43
C ASN A 338 -15.50 34.35 28.11
N ASN A 339 -14.42 34.88 27.55
CA ASN A 339 -14.39 35.48 26.22
C ASN A 339 -13.05 35.22 25.53
N THR A 340 -13.05 35.28 24.19
CA THR A 340 -11.91 34.97 23.33
C THR A 340 -10.63 35.71 23.73
N ARG A 341 -10.72 37.00 24.05
CA ARG A 341 -9.56 37.85 24.35
C ARG A 341 -8.89 37.45 25.66
N ASP A 342 -9.68 37.29 26.72
CA ASP A 342 -9.14 36.97 28.06
C ASP A 342 -8.60 35.54 28.11
N ILE A 343 -9.24 34.60 27.43
CA ILE A 343 -8.75 33.21 27.31
C ILE A 343 -7.45 33.17 26.51
N GLN A 344 -7.38 33.85 25.36
CA GLN A 344 -6.13 33.95 24.60
C GLN A 344 -5.01 34.60 25.44
N SER A 345 -5.34 35.63 26.23
CA SER A 345 -4.38 36.27 27.14
C SER A 345 -3.85 35.30 28.19
N TYR A 346 -4.69 34.44 28.76
CA TYR A 346 -4.27 33.42 29.71
C TYR A 346 -3.21 32.49 29.11
N PHE A 347 -3.49 31.88 27.95
CA PHE A 347 -2.55 30.94 27.32
C PHE A 347 -1.21 31.61 27.00
N ILE A 348 -1.23 32.84 26.48
CA ILE A 348 -0.02 33.50 26.00
C ILE A 348 0.80 34.15 27.13
N LYS A 349 0.15 34.76 28.12
CA LYS A 349 0.83 35.55 29.15
C LYS A 349 0.97 34.81 30.46
N ASP A 350 -0.13 34.26 30.97
CA ASP A 350 -0.14 33.67 32.30
C ASP A 350 0.46 32.26 32.27
N LEU A 351 0.06 31.44 31.30
CA LEU A 351 0.54 30.07 31.15
C LEU A 351 1.91 29.99 30.48
N ALA A 352 2.06 30.47 29.24
CA ALA A 352 3.36 30.42 28.55
C ALA A 352 4.42 31.33 29.20
N GLY A 353 4.01 32.25 30.09
CA GLY A 353 4.92 33.07 30.88
C GLY A 353 5.56 32.36 32.06
N LEU A 354 5.07 31.19 32.48
CA LEU A 354 5.62 30.43 33.60
C LEU A 354 7.04 29.96 33.31
N ASP A 355 7.94 30.03 34.30
CA ASP A 355 9.34 29.57 34.16
C ASP A 355 9.45 28.07 33.81
N SER A 356 8.42 27.29 34.14
CA SER A 356 8.33 25.87 33.78
C SER A 356 8.01 25.65 32.29
N ILE A 357 7.53 26.66 31.57
CA ILE A 357 7.05 26.58 30.18
C ILE A 357 7.82 27.50 29.23
N LYS A 358 8.11 28.73 29.66
CA LYS A 358 8.72 29.77 28.84
C LYS A 358 10.05 29.31 28.22
N GLY A 359 10.12 29.39 26.88
CA GLY A 359 11.32 29.08 26.12
C GLY A 359 11.68 27.59 26.05
N LYS A 360 10.81 26.67 26.50
CA LYS A 360 11.03 25.22 26.40
C LYS A 360 11.18 24.73 24.97
N SER A 361 10.65 25.46 23.98
CA SER A 361 10.82 25.10 22.58
C SER A 361 12.22 25.36 22.03
N LYS A 362 13.04 26.20 22.67
CA LYS A 362 14.33 26.65 22.13
C LYS A 362 15.36 25.53 21.97
N ASP A 363 15.24 24.48 22.77
CA ASP A 363 16.14 23.34 22.75
C ASP A 363 15.80 22.36 21.60
N LYS A 364 14.62 22.51 21.00
CA LYS A 364 14.20 21.67 19.87
C LYS A 364 14.79 22.22 18.58
N VAL A 365 15.44 21.33 17.84
CA VAL A 365 16.08 21.65 16.57
C VAL A 365 15.59 20.70 15.49
N ILE A 366 15.12 21.28 14.38
CA ILE A 366 14.83 20.59 13.14
C ILE A 366 15.82 21.11 12.09
N TYR A 367 16.54 20.17 11.48
CA TYR A 367 17.58 20.44 10.51
C TYR A 367 17.03 20.56 9.09
N ASP A 368 17.78 21.26 8.24
CA ASP A 368 17.49 21.35 6.82
C ASP A 368 17.88 20.04 6.12
N ALA A 369 16.85 19.30 5.68
CA ALA A 369 17.02 18.04 4.96
C ALA A 369 17.87 18.18 3.70
N PHE A 370 17.79 19.32 3.00
CA PHE A 370 18.53 19.58 1.77
C PHE A 370 20.00 19.86 2.07
N ALA A 371 20.30 20.59 3.15
CA ALA A 371 21.67 20.79 3.61
C ALA A 371 22.35 19.46 3.99
N ILE A 372 21.63 18.59 4.73
CA ILE A 372 22.10 17.24 5.09
C ILE A 372 22.31 16.42 3.81
N ARG A 373 21.31 16.36 2.92
CA ARG A 373 21.41 15.63 1.65
C ARG A 373 22.62 16.09 0.84
N SER A 374 22.82 17.39 0.64
CA SER A 374 23.97 17.90 -0.11
C SER A 374 25.31 17.55 0.54
N MET A 375 25.37 17.50 1.87
CA MET A 375 26.58 17.06 2.57
C MET A 375 26.83 15.56 2.37
N LEU A 376 25.78 14.74 2.42
CA LEU A 376 25.85 13.31 2.15
C LEU A 376 26.21 13.01 0.69
N GLU A 377 25.69 13.76 -0.28
CA GLU A 377 26.06 13.64 -1.70
C GLU A 377 27.55 13.92 -1.91
N ARG A 378 28.10 14.95 -1.24
CA ARG A 378 29.54 15.23 -1.26
C ARG A 378 30.37 14.14 -0.58
N ALA A 379 29.86 13.52 0.49
CA ALA A 379 30.54 12.40 1.14
C ALA A 379 30.50 11.13 0.27
N ALA A 380 29.38 10.91 -0.43
CA ALA A 380 29.15 9.76 -1.30
C ALA A 380 30.09 9.73 -2.51
N THR A 381 30.58 10.88 -2.99
CA THR A 381 31.56 10.94 -4.08
C THR A 381 32.95 10.49 -3.66
N ASN A 382 33.23 10.41 -2.36
CA ASN A 382 34.52 9.93 -1.85
C ASN A 382 34.60 8.39 -1.96
N PRO A 383 35.53 7.83 -2.76
CA PRO A 383 35.65 6.38 -2.94
C PRO A 383 35.95 5.64 -1.64
N THR A 384 36.71 6.26 -0.73
CA THR A 384 37.04 5.71 0.60
C THR A 384 35.80 5.54 1.46
N PHE A 385 34.76 6.36 1.22
CA PHE A 385 33.54 6.37 2.00
C PHE A 385 32.46 5.44 1.43
N SER A 386 32.36 5.36 0.10
CA SER A 386 31.34 4.55 -0.59
C SER A 386 31.62 3.04 -0.57
N GLY A 387 32.89 2.63 -0.47
CA GLY A 387 33.27 1.22 -0.43
C GLY A 387 32.67 0.44 -1.63
N PRO A 388 32.11 -0.78 -1.40
CA PRO A 388 31.48 -1.56 -2.46
C PRO A 388 30.08 -1.06 -2.85
N PHE A 389 29.56 0.00 -2.24
CA PHE A 389 28.20 0.50 -2.46
C PHE A 389 28.20 1.84 -3.19
N THR A 390 27.19 2.06 -4.03
CA THR A 390 26.76 3.38 -4.47
C THR A 390 25.80 3.94 -3.43
N LEU A 391 26.02 5.18 -3.02
CA LEU A 391 25.27 5.84 -1.95
C LEU A 391 24.42 6.95 -2.53
N VAL A 392 23.10 6.86 -2.34
CA VAL A 392 22.15 7.89 -2.78
C VAL A 392 21.35 8.37 -1.58
N PRO A 393 21.59 9.59 -1.08
CA PRO A 393 20.76 10.17 -0.04
C PRO A 393 19.39 10.56 -0.61
N ALA A 394 18.34 10.19 0.12
CA ALA A 394 16.95 10.38 -0.28
C ALA A 394 16.18 11.11 0.82
N ILE A 395 15.42 12.12 0.41
CA ILE A 395 14.44 12.80 1.26
C ILE A 395 13.08 12.22 0.91
N ARG A 396 12.44 11.54 1.87
CA ARG A 396 11.06 11.08 1.69
C ARG A 396 10.12 12.14 2.26
N PRO A 397 9.15 12.67 1.48
CA PRO A 397 8.30 13.77 1.91
C PRO A 397 7.58 13.55 3.25
N GLY A 398 7.16 12.31 3.56
CA GLY A 398 6.49 11.99 4.83
C GLY A 398 7.41 11.60 5.99
N ALA A 399 8.72 11.52 5.78
CA ALA A 399 9.68 11.06 6.79
C ALA A 399 10.31 12.24 7.54
N THR A 400 10.70 12.01 8.80
CA THR A 400 11.43 12.99 9.64
C THR A 400 12.93 12.74 9.67
N LEU A 401 13.44 11.85 8.81
CA LEU A 401 14.84 11.49 8.72
C LEU A 401 15.24 11.44 7.25
N VAL A 402 16.46 11.89 6.96
CA VAL A 402 17.09 11.64 5.67
C VAL A 402 17.49 10.17 5.61
N GLN A 403 17.23 9.54 4.49
CA GLN A 403 17.61 8.15 4.25
C GLN A 403 18.81 8.09 3.33
N MET A 404 19.59 7.03 3.44
CA MET A 404 20.60 6.66 2.47
C MET A 404 20.19 5.33 1.85
N GLN A 405 20.09 5.34 0.53
CA GLN A 405 19.93 4.14 -0.27
C GLN A 405 21.32 3.66 -0.68
N LEU A 406 21.60 2.40 -0.39
CA LEU A 406 22.86 1.75 -0.71
C LEU A 406 22.58 0.65 -1.72
N THR A 407 23.20 0.75 -2.89
CA THR A 407 23.12 -0.24 -3.95
C THR A 407 24.51 -0.79 -4.20
N PRO A 408 24.76 -2.11 -4.14
CA PRO A 408 26.07 -2.67 -4.49
C PRO A 408 26.50 -2.24 -5.91
N LYS A 409 27.77 -1.85 -6.07
CA LYS A 409 28.34 -1.54 -7.39
C LYS A 409 28.39 -2.82 -8.25
N ALA A 410 28.40 -2.66 -9.57
CA ALA A 410 28.60 -3.80 -10.47
C ALA A 410 29.95 -4.48 -10.17
N GLY A 411 29.94 -5.80 -9.99
CA GLY A 411 31.13 -6.57 -9.60
C GLY A 411 31.59 -6.32 -8.16
N ALA A 412 30.79 -5.66 -7.32
CA ALA A 412 31.09 -5.52 -5.90
C ALA A 412 31.02 -6.87 -5.19
N GLY A 413 31.94 -7.07 -4.24
CA GLY A 413 32.01 -8.28 -3.42
C GLY A 413 33.06 -9.27 -3.88
N GLU A 414 32.98 -10.46 -3.32
CA GLU A 414 33.86 -11.58 -3.68
C GLU A 414 33.02 -12.70 -4.30
N THR A 415 33.51 -13.23 -5.43
CA THR A 415 32.88 -14.38 -6.08
C THR A 415 33.05 -15.64 -5.23
N LEU A 416 32.32 -16.70 -5.60
CA LEU A 416 32.38 -17.98 -4.91
C LEU A 416 33.81 -18.53 -4.82
N ASP A 417 34.57 -18.45 -5.90
CA ASP A 417 35.98 -18.90 -5.93
C ASP A 417 36.89 -17.99 -5.10
N GLN A 418 36.66 -16.67 -5.13
CA GLN A 418 37.45 -15.72 -4.35
C GLN A 418 37.26 -15.88 -2.85
N MET A 419 36.02 -16.18 -2.39
CA MET A 419 35.74 -16.41 -0.98
C MET A 419 36.52 -17.60 -0.40
N ARG A 420 36.76 -18.63 -1.21
CA ARG A 420 37.50 -19.84 -0.83
C ARG A 420 38.99 -19.60 -0.64
N ASN A 421 39.55 -18.59 -1.31
CA ASN A 421 40.97 -18.27 -1.21
C ASN A 421 41.37 -17.90 0.21
N GLU A 422 42.49 -18.47 0.68
CA GLU A 422 43.04 -18.16 1.98
C GLU A 422 43.39 -16.67 2.07
N GLY A 423 42.72 -15.95 2.98
CA GLY A 423 42.93 -14.50 3.15
C GLY A 423 41.98 -13.61 2.36
N SER A 424 40.92 -14.16 1.76
CA SER A 424 39.80 -13.39 1.21
C SER A 424 39.27 -12.35 2.21
N SER A 425 38.71 -11.25 1.69
CA SER A 425 38.10 -10.19 2.51
C SER A 425 37.01 -10.76 3.42
N TYR A 426 36.23 -11.70 2.88
CA TYR A 426 35.20 -12.46 3.56
C TYR A 426 35.76 -13.27 4.73
N GLN A 427 36.81 -14.09 4.51
CA GLN A 427 37.42 -14.87 5.59
C GLN A 427 38.08 -13.97 6.65
N ARG A 428 38.70 -12.85 6.25
CA ARG A 428 39.26 -11.88 7.21
C ARG A 428 38.16 -11.26 8.07
N MET A 429 37.04 -10.88 7.46
CA MET A 429 35.86 -10.37 8.17
C MET A 429 35.29 -11.41 9.15
N LEU A 430 35.18 -12.68 8.74
CA LEU A 430 34.74 -13.76 9.63
C LEU A 430 35.70 -13.97 10.82
N ARG A 431 37.01 -13.90 10.59
CA ARG A 431 38.01 -13.97 11.69
C ARG A 431 37.88 -12.78 12.65
N ALA A 432 37.60 -11.59 12.14
CA ALA A 432 37.33 -10.42 12.97
C ALA A 432 36.05 -10.59 13.79
N LEU A 433 34.97 -11.12 13.20
CA LEU A 433 33.73 -11.44 13.92
C LEU A 433 33.94 -12.48 15.01
N LYS A 434 34.74 -13.52 14.74
CA LYS A 434 35.09 -14.53 15.74
C LYS A 434 35.82 -13.94 16.95
N ALA A 435 36.64 -12.93 16.73
CA ALA A 435 37.39 -12.25 17.79
C ALA A 435 36.50 -11.33 18.65
N ASP A 436 35.33 -10.92 18.15
CA ASP A 436 34.35 -10.13 18.89
C ASP A 436 33.41 -11.07 19.69
N PRO A 437 33.36 -10.99 21.03
CA PRO A 437 32.45 -11.80 21.85
C PRO A 437 30.96 -11.65 21.49
N ASN A 438 30.59 -10.52 20.87
CA ASN A 438 29.22 -10.24 20.41
C ASN A 438 29.07 -10.33 18.89
N GLY A 439 30.12 -10.70 18.14
CA GLY A 439 30.12 -10.69 16.69
C GLY A 439 29.19 -11.75 16.10
N VAL A 440 28.26 -11.32 15.25
CA VAL A 440 27.30 -12.21 14.57
C VAL A 440 27.28 -11.92 13.07
N ALA A 441 27.29 -12.99 12.27
CA ALA A 441 27.10 -12.92 10.82
C ALA A 441 25.60 -13.03 10.47
N LEU A 442 25.00 -11.96 9.93
CA LEU A 442 23.62 -11.98 9.43
C LEU A 442 23.63 -12.10 7.89
N PHE A 443 23.31 -13.29 7.37
CA PHE A 443 23.24 -13.53 5.94
C PHE A 443 21.91 -13.05 5.37
N GLN A 444 21.95 -12.05 4.49
CA GLN A 444 20.78 -11.56 3.77
C GLN A 444 20.80 -12.14 2.36
N VAL A 445 19.96 -13.15 2.11
CA VAL A 445 20.06 -14.03 0.94
C VAL A 445 18.99 -13.67 -0.10
N MET A 446 19.43 -13.44 -1.34
CA MET A 446 18.52 -13.31 -2.48
C MET A 446 17.88 -14.64 -2.85
N ASN A 447 16.69 -14.59 -3.45
CA ASN A 447 15.93 -15.78 -3.88
C ASN A 447 16.68 -16.73 -4.83
N ASN A 448 17.69 -16.26 -5.55
CA ASN A 448 18.46 -17.02 -6.53
C ASN A 448 19.92 -17.28 -6.10
N ALA A 449 20.23 -17.10 -4.82
CA ALA A 449 21.61 -17.09 -4.30
C ALA A 449 21.88 -18.17 -3.23
N PHE A 450 21.05 -19.21 -3.17
CA PHE A 450 21.17 -20.26 -2.16
C PHE A 450 22.48 -21.04 -2.26
N ASP A 451 22.94 -21.38 -3.47
CA ASP A 451 24.22 -22.10 -3.64
C ASP A 451 25.39 -21.30 -3.06
N THR A 452 25.44 -20.00 -3.35
CA THR A 452 26.42 -19.07 -2.79
C THR A 452 26.28 -18.96 -1.27
N TYR A 453 25.05 -18.95 -0.75
CA TYR A 453 24.79 -18.88 0.68
C TYR A 453 25.30 -20.13 1.41
N LEU A 454 25.04 -21.32 0.89
CA LEU A 454 25.45 -22.58 1.51
C LEU A 454 26.97 -22.67 1.64
N GLU A 455 27.70 -22.28 0.59
CA GLU A 455 29.16 -22.24 0.61
C GLU A 455 29.69 -21.19 1.60
N ALA A 456 29.14 -19.97 1.59
CA ALA A 456 29.52 -18.92 2.52
C ALA A 456 29.24 -19.34 3.98
N ARG A 457 28.07 -19.94 4.24
CA ARG A 457 27.66 -20.43 5.55
C ARG A 457 28.59 -21.53 6.06
N LYS A 458 29.03 -22.45 5.20
CA LYS A 458 30.01 -23.49 5.51
C LYS A 458 31.34 -22.90 5.98
N ILE A 459 31.88 -21.92 5.25
CA ILE A 459 33.12 -21.22 5.63
C ILE A 459 32.96 -20.51 6.98
N ALA A 460 31.81 -19.88 7.24
CA ALA A 460 31.51 -19.23 8.52
C ALA A 460 31.46 -20.23 9.68
N ASP A 461 30.90 -21.43 9.46
CA ASP A 461 30.85 -22.51 10.45
C ASP A 461 32.23 -23.08 10.77
N GLU A 462 33.04 -23.34 9.74
CA GLU A 462 34.43 -23.78 9.88
C GLU A 462 35.27 -22.76 10.64
N THR A 463 35.04 -21.46 10.40
CA THR A 463 35.69 -20.38 11.15
C THR A 463 35.20 -20.33 12.60
N GLY A 464 33.94 -20.70 12.84
CA GLY A 464 33.31 -20.75 14.15
C GLY A 464 32.55 -19.50 14.55
N VAL A 465 32.02 -18.75 13.57
CA VAL A 465 31.25 -17.52 13.79
C VAL A 465 29.77 -17.85 14.03
N PRO A 466 29.10 -17.29 15.06
CA PRO A 466 27.65 -17.37 15.19
C PRO A 466 26.97 -16.68 14.00
N ALA A 467 26.01 -17.34 13.39
CA ALA A 467 25.34 -16.82 12.21
C ALA A 467 23.83 -17.05 12.21
N SER A 468 23.12 -16.13 11.58
CA SER A 468 21.70 -16.21 11.26
C SER A 468 21.47 -15.79 9.81
N TRP A 469 20.26 -15.96 9.29
CA TRP A 469 19.94 -15.59 7.91
C TRP A 469 18.52 -15.02 7.79
N GLU A 470 18.33 -14.19 6.76
CA GLU A 470 17.03 -13.66 6.37
C GLU A 470 16.93 -13.52 4.84
N PHE A 471 15.70 -13.54 4.33
CA PHE A 471 15.46 -13.30 2.92
C PHE A 471 15.51 -11.82 2.58
N LEU A 472 16.18 -11.52 1.47
CA LEU A 472 16.25 -10.19 0.91
C LEU A 472 15.51 -10.16 -0.45
N ALA A 473 14.50 -9.30 -0.57
CA ALA A 473 13.75 -9.14 -1.81
C ALA A 473 14.57 -8.46 -2.92
N GLY A 474 15.56 -7.65 -2.55
CA GLY A 474 16.49 -6.98 -3.46
C GLY A 474 17.68 -6.41 -2.70
N LEU A 475 18.81 -6.23 -3.38
CA LEU A 475 20.11 -5.85 -2.76
C LEU A 475 20.17 -4.44 -2.19
N ASP A 476 19.15 -3.61 -2.45
CA ASP A 476 19.12 -2.23 -1.99
C ASP A 476 18.86 -2.17 -0.49
N LEU A 477 19.82 -1.59 0.23
CA LEU A 477 19.67 -1.31 1.65
C LEU A 477 19.23 0.13 1.85
N THR A 478 18.32 0.35 2.79
CA THR A 478 17.95 1.69 3.23
C THR A 478 18.40 1.90 4.67
N LEU A 479 19.20 2.93 4.90
CA LEU A 479 19.66 3.35 6.23
C LEU A 479 19.06 4.70 6.58
N ASN A 480 18.65 4.85 7.84
CA ASN A 480 18.19 6.14 8.35
C ASN A 480 19.38 6.90 8.97
N VAL A 481 19.53 8.17 8.63
CA VAL A 481 20.49 9.06 9.29
C VAL A 481 19.86 9.57 10.58
N THR A 482 20.10 8.85 11.67
CA THR A 482 19.53 9.14 12.99
C THR A 482 20.21 10.32 13.68
N GLY A 483 19.53 10.97 14.62
CA GLY A 483 20.08 12.09 15.39
C GLY A 483 19.84 13.47 14.76
N TYR A 484 19.35 13.52 13.52
CA TYR A 484 19.01 14.75 12.82
C TYR A 484 17.55 14.72 12.37
N GLU A 485 16.65 15.22 13.21
CA GLU A 485 15.24 15.38 12.84
C GLU A 485 15.13 16.43 11.72
N VAL A 486 14.39 16.10 10.66
CA VAL A 486 14.09 17.01 9.55
C VAL A 486 12.59 17.22 9.38
N GLN A 487 12.23 18.23 8.59
CA GLN A 487 10.85 18.54 8.25
C GLN A 487 10.18 17.44 7.43
N ARG A 488 8.89 17.23 7.69
CA ARG A 488 7.99 16.59 6.74
C ARG A 488 7.53 17.61 5.69
N PHE A 489 7.54 17.18 4.44
CA PHE A 489 7.10 17.92 3.27
C PHE A 489 5.78 17.40 2.70
N ALA A 490 5.20 16.38 3.32
CA ALA A 490 3.87 15.86 3.03
C ALA A 490 3.10 15.63 4.33
N LEU A 491 1.78 15.76 4.25
CA LEU A 491 0.89 15.43 5.35
C LEU A 491 1.10 13.98 5.77
N VAL A 492 1.13 13.75 7.08
CA VAL A 492 1.02 12.39 7.61
C VAL A 492 -0.34 11.85 7.18
N PRO A 493 -0.42 10.71 6.46
CA PRO A 493 -1.69 10.01 6.30
C PRO A 493 -2.20 9.75 7.71
N GLY A 494 -3.26 10.47 8.12
CA GLY A 494 -3.82 10.34 9.46
C GLY A 494 -3.96 8.86 9.74
N ALA A 495 -3.34 8.39 10.82
CA ALA A 495 -3.12 6.96 11.05
C ALA A 495 -4.41 6.23 10.73
N ALA A 496 -4.46 5.61 9.55
CA ALA A 496 -5.44 4.58 9.30
C ALA A 496 -5.01 3.55 10.32
N ARG A 497 -5.69 3.55 11.47
CA ARG A 497 -5.95 2.33 12.21
C ARG A 497 -6.73 1.47 11.22
N GLY A 498 -6.05 0.96 10.20
CA GLY A 498 -6.45 -0.24 9.54
C GLY A 498 -6.57 -1.21 10.69
N LYS A 499 -7.81 -1.56 11.00
CA LYS A 499 -8.09 -2.92 11.44
C LYS A 499 -7.44 -3.76 10.34
N GLY A 500 -6.20 -4.18 10.61
CA GLY A 500 -5.46 -5.03 9.71
C GLY A 500 -6.36 -6.23 9.51
N ASP A 501 -6.81 -6.41 8.29
CA ASP A 501 -7.19 -7.72 7.82
C ASP A 501 -6.03 -8.65 8.22
N PRO A 502 -6.26 -9.77 8.93
CA PRO A 502 -5.22 -10.72 9.28
C PRO A 502 -4.78 -11.49 8.02
N GLY A 503 -4.50 -10.78 6.93
CA GLY A 503 -3.64 -11.28 5.89
C GLY A 503 -2.33 -11.67 6.54
N ILE A 504 -1.92 -12.91 6.29
CA ILE A 504 -0.73 -13.56 6.83
C ILE A 504 0.43 -12.58 6.75
N ARG A 505 0.71 -11.91 7.88
CA ARG A 505 1.98 -11.24 8.08
C ARG A 505 2.96 -12.37 8.34
N ILE A 506 3.76 -12.71 7.34
CA ILE A 506 4.96 -13.50 7.58
C ILE A 506 5.76 -12.68 8.59
N GLY A 507 5.75 -13.12 9.84
CA GLY A 507 6.58 -12.51 10.87
C GLY A 507 8.02 -12.54 10.39
N ALA A 508 8.80 -11.51 10.72
CA ALA A 508 10.25 -11.61 10.58
C ALA A 508 10.71 -12.94 11.22
N PRO A 509 11.68 -13.65 10.61
CA PRO A 509 12.14 -14.93 11.13
C PRO A 509 12.45 -14.79 12.61
N LYS A 510 12.02 -15.78 13.41
CA LYS A 510 12.17 -15.72 14.87
C LYS A 510 13.65 -15.46 15.19
N ARG A 511 13.92 -14.43 16.00
CA ARG A 511 15.25 -14.12 16.55
C ARG A 511 15.61 -15.09 17.68
N THR A 512 15.37 -16.37 17.46
CA THR A 512 15.67 -17.48 18.36
C THR A 512 16.16 -18.64 17.51
N LEU A 513 17.09 -19.41 18.05
CA LEU A 513 17.63 -20.63 17.43
C LEU A 513 16.48 -21.52 16.93
N ASP A 514 16.57 -22.00 15.68
CA ASP A 514 15.66 -23.02 15.14
C ASP A 514 15.76 -24.32 15.94
#